data_AF-I1PZX7-F1
#
_entry.id   AF-I1PZX7-F1
#
_cell.length_a   1.000
_cell.length_b   1.000
_cell.length_c   1.000
_cell.angle_alpha   90.00
_cell.angle_beta   90.00
_cell.angle_gamma   90.00
#
_symmetry.space_group_name_H-M   'P 1'
#
loop_
_entity.id
_entity.type
_entity.pdbx_description
1 polymer ?
#
loop_
_entity_poly.entity_id
_entity_poly.type
_entity_poly.pdbx_seq_one_letter_code
_entity_poly.pdbx_strand_id
1 'polypeptide(L)'
;MAGDRAALLALRDALRLPGKSLRGAVPVGTVGNLTALRTLSLRTNAISGGVPADIGGCVQLRSLNLSGNRLAGRLPEGLFSLALLEKVDLSGNRLTGGVSPEFSRLASLTTLNLDRNGFNGTLPGNLMLPKLAQFNVSYNGQLGGAVPASLTGMPASAFLGTALCGGPLAPCANPSPPSPGGSKGVREEEEDRRERDAMKNAIAG
;
A
#
# COMPACT_ATOMS: atom_id res chain seq x y z
N MET A 1 25.71 -7.25 -38.84
CA MET A 1 26.36 -6.19 -38.04
C MET A 1 25.39 -5.12 -37.50
N ALA A 2 24.22 -4.85 -38.10
CA ALA A 2 23.21 -3.94 -37.53
C ALA A 2 22.31 -4.59 -36.45
N GLY A 3 22.06 -5.90 -36.54
CA GLY A 3 21.21 -6.65 -35.60
C GLY A 3 21.74 -6.70 -34.16
N ASP A 4 23.04 -6.92 -33.98
CA ASP A 4 23.65 -6.98 -32.63
C ASP A 4 23.71 -5.62 -31.94
N ARG A 5 23.89 -4.51 -32.67
CA ARG A 5 23.87 -3.17 -32.08
C ARG A 5 22.49 -2.77 -31.59
N ALA A 6 21.42 -3.16 -32.29
CA ALA A 6 20.05 -2.93 -31.85
C ALA A 6 19.68 -3.82 -30.64
N ALA A 7 20.14 -5.08 -30.61
CA ALA A 7 19.98 -5.97 -29.46
C ALA A 7 20.79 -5.50 -28.23
N LEU A 8 22.01 -5.00 -28.44
CA LEU A 8 22.84 -4.38 -27.39
C LEU A 8 22.29 -3.03 -26.91
N LEU A 9 21.67 -2.22 -27.79
CA LEU A 9 20.94 -1.01 -27.39
C LEU A 9 19.68 -1.37 -26.58
N ALA A 10 18.94 -2.41 -26.98
CA ALA A 10 17.77 -2.89 -26.27
C ALA A 10 18.11 -3.37 -24.83
N LEU A 11 19.31 -3.93 -24.63
CA LEU A 11 19.84 -4.26 -23.30
C LEU A 11 20.21 -3.03 -22.46
N ARG A 12 20.62 -1.91 -23.08
CA ARG A 12 20.94 -0.66 -22.36
C ARG A 12 19.71 0.06 -21.82
N ASP A 13 18.58 -0.08 -22.51
CA ASP A 13 17.35 0.64 -22.16
C ASP A 13 16.37 -0.23 -21.34
N ALA A 14 16.48 -1.55 -21.39
CA ALA A 14 15.56 -2.44 -20.68
C ALA A 14 16.25 -3.70 -20.11
N LEU A 15 16.17 -3.87 -18.79
CA LEU A 15 16.54 -5.09 -18.09
C LEU A 15 15.27 -5.84 -17.72
N ARG A 16 15.03 -6.97 -18.39
CA ARG A 16 13.82 -7.79 -18.20
C ARG A 16 14.22 -9.24 -17.93
N LEU A 17 14.08 -9.68 -16.69
CA LEU A 17 14.40 -11.04 -16.25
C LEU A 17 13.22 -11.71 -15.52
N PRO A 18 12.01 -11.77 -16.12
CA PRO A 18 10.87 -12.37 -15.44
C PRO A 18 10.98 -13.89 -15.36
N GLY A 19 10.57 -14.49 -14.24
CA GLY A 19 10.43 -15.96 -14.15
C GLY A 19 11.74 -16.73 -14.21
N LYS A 20 12.87 -16.12 -13.84
CA LYS A 20 14.22 -16.71 -13.95
C LYS A 20 14.68 -17.42 -12.67
N SER A 21 13.78 -17.62 -11.70
CA SER A 21 14.09 -18.22 -10.40
C SER A 21 15.24 -17.51 -9.67
N LEU A 22 15.44 -16.22 -9.93
CA LEU A 22 16.45 -15.40 -9.26
C LEU A 22 16.17 -15.35 -7.76
N ARG A 23 17.23 -15.42 -6.96
CA ARG A 23 17.20 -15.43 -5.49
C ARG A 23 18.19 -14.41 -4.95
N GLY A 24 18.11 -14.17 -3.64
CA GLY A 24 18.96 -13.18 -2.97
C GLY A 24 18.37 -11.77 -3.06
N ALA A 25 19.15 -10.77 -2.65
CA ALA A 25 18.77 -9.37 -2.74
C ALA A 25 19.28 -8.73 -4.03
N VAL A 26 18.59 -7.69 -4.50
CA VAL A 26 19.14 -6.84 -5.56
C VAL A 26 20.34 -6.07 -4.98
N PRO A 27 21.54 -6.16 -5.57
CA PRO A 27 22.73 -5.55 -4.98
C PRO A 27 22.64 -4.02 -4.98
N VAL A 28 22.77 -3.43 -3.80
CA VAL A 28 22.90 -1.98 -3.64
C VAL A 28 24.21 -1.51 -4.26
N GLY A 29 24.19 -0.37 -4.94
CA GLY A 29 25.35 0.27 -5.57
C GLY A 29 25.61 -0.16 -7.02
N THR A 30 24.82 -1.08 -7.56
CA THR A 30 24.93 -1.51 -8.97
C THR A 30 23.74 -1.09 -9.81
N VAL A 31 22.53 -1.11 -9.25
CA VAL A 31 21.31 -0.75 -10.00
C VAL A 31 21.33 0.73 -10.35
N GLY A 32 21.71 1.61 -9.41
CA GLY A 32 21.78 3.04 -9.64
C GLY A 32 22.74 3.47 -10.76
N ASN A 33 23.70 2.62 -11.14
CA ASN A 33 24.64 2.90 -12.24
C ASN A 33 24.03 2.67 -13.63
N LEU A 34 22.85 2.05 -13.70
CA LEU A 34 22.12 1.83 -14.96
C LEU A 34 21.35 3.10 -15.37
N THR A 35 22.07 4.21 -15.54
CA THR A 35 21.51 5.55 -15.74
C THR A 35 20.69 5.72 -17.03
N ALA A 36 20.96 4.88 -18.04
CA ALA A 36 20.21 4.83 -19.30
C ALA A 36 18.95 3.94 -19.24
N LEU A 37 18.76 3.18 -18.15
CA LEU A 37 17.71 2.18 -18.05
C LEU A 37 16.33 2.84 -18.02
N ARG A 38 15.46 2.43 -18.94
CA ARG A 38 14.06 2.88 -19.05
C ARG A 38 13.07 1.87 -18.51
N THR A 39 13.40 0.58 -18.58
CA THR A 39 12.57 -0.49 -18.01
C THR A 39 13.39 -1.41 -17.12
N LEU A 40 12.94 -1.60 -15.89
CA LEU A 40 13.44 -2.63 -14.98
C LEU A 40 12.29 -3.59 -14.64
N SER A 41 12.39 -4.84 -15.09
CA SER A 41 11.42 -5.88 -14.76
C SER A 41 12.11 -7.11 -14.22
N LEU A 42 11.88 -7.40 -12.93
CA LEU A 42 12.35 -8.59 -12.23
C LEU A 42 11.17 -9.43 -11.71
N ARG A 43 10.00 -9.31 -12.35
CA ARG A 43 8.74 -9.94 -11.96
C ARG A 43 8.83 -11.47 -11.82
N THR A 44 8.08 -12.04 -10.88
CA THR A 44 7.93 -13.50 -10.71
C THR A 44 9.30 -14.17 -10.51
N ASN A 45 10.02 -13.74 -9.48
CA ASN A 45 11.25 -14.37 -9.03
C ASN A 45 11.14 -14.67 -7.51
N ALA A 46 12.24 -15.07 -6.89
CA ALA A 46 12.35 -15.26 -5.44
C ALA A 46 13.31 -14.24 -4.81
N ILE A 47 13.36 -13.03 -5.37
CA ILE A 47 14.20 -11.93 -4.87
C ILE A 47 13.67 -11.51 -3.49
N SER A 48 14.59 -11.27 -2.56
CA SER A 48 14.36 -10.94 -1.16
C SER A 48 15.08 -9.64 -0.78
N GLY A 49 15.03 -9.22 0.48
CA GLY A 49 15.55 -7.92 0.90
C GLY A 49 14.63 -6.77 0.48
N GLY A 50 15.13 -5.53 0.52
CA GLY A 50 14.36 -4.34 0.14
C GLY A 50 14.48 -3.95 -1.32
N VAL A 51 13.68 -2.97 -1.74
CA VAL A 51 13.94 -2.22 -2.98
C VAL A 51 15.27 -1.47 -2.78
N PRO A 52 16.25 -1.58 -3.69
CA PRO A 52 17.57 -1.00 -3.51
C PRO A 52 17.50 0.53 -3.43
N ALA A 53 18.17 1.12 -2.44
CA ALA A 53 18.08 2.57 -2.17
C ALA A 53 18.69 3.43 -3.29
N ASP A 54 19.66 2.89 -4.01
CA ASP A 54 20.32 3.52 -5.16
C ASP A 54 19.48 3.48 -6.46
N ILE A 55 18.25 2.92 -6.43
CA ILE A 55 17.37 2.92 -7.61
C ILE A 55 17.11 4.32 -8.17
N GLY A 56 17.25 5.37 -7.33
CA GLY A 56 17.15 6.77 -7.74
C GLY A 56 18.20 7.21 -8.77
N GLY A 57 19.30 6.45 -8.94
CA GLY A 57 20.29 6.69 -9.99
C GLY A 57 19.81 6.34 -11.40
N CYS A 58 18.76 5.51 -11.53
CA CYS A 58 18.14 5.17 -12.82
C CYS A 58 17.26 6.30 -13.35
N VAL A 59 17.82 7.50 -13.54
CA VAL A 59 17.07 8.74 -13.83
C VAL A 59 16.21 8.70 -15.10
N GLN A 60 16.48 7.77 -16.03
CA GLN A 60 15.70 7.55 -17.25
C GLN A 60 14.58 6.51 -17.09
N LEU A 61 14.39 5.94 -15.89
CA LEU A 61 13.46 4.86 -15.66
C LEU A 61 12.01 5.32 -15.83
N ARG A 62 11.27 4.61 -16.67
CA ARG A 62 9.85 4.83 -16.96
C ARG A 62 8.97 3.71 -16.42
N SER A 63 9.49 2.49 -16.36
CA SER A 63 8.72 1.32 -15.93
C SER A 63 9.51 0.48 -14.94
N LEU A 64 8.97 0.32 -13.74
CA LEU A 64 9.50 -0.53 -12.68
C LEU A 64 8.48 -1.64 -12.37
N ASN A 65 8.88 -2.88 -12.61
CA ASN A 65 8.08 -4.04 -12.24
C ASN A 65 8.90 -5.03 -11.40
N LEU A 66 8.58 -5.10 -10.11
CA LEU A 66 9.17 -6.02 -9.14
C LEU A 66 8.13 -7.00 -8.57
N SER A 67 6.99 -7.17 -9.24
CA SER A 67 5.87 -7.93 -8.68
C SER A 67 6.13 -9.42 -8.57
N GLY A 68 5.45 -10.09 -7.63
CA GLY A 68 5.59 -11.52 -7.40
C GLY A 68 6.99 -11.91 -6.95
N ASN A 69 7.52 -11.21 -5.95
CA ASN A 69 8.81 -11.51 -5.32
C ASN A 69 8.61 -11.66 -3.80
N ARG A 70 9.72 -11.68 -3.04
CA ARG A 70 9.74 -11.75 -1.57
C ARG A 70 10.35 -10.47 -0.99
N LEU A 71 10.23 -9.34 -1.68
CA LEU A 71 10.77 -8.06 -1.22
C LEU A 71 10.07 -7.63 0.06
N ALA A 72 10.81 -7.06 1.00
CA ALA A 72 10.33 -6.66 2.32
C ALA A 72 10.90 -5.31 2.74
N GLY A 73 10.39 -4.76 3.85
CA GLY A 73 10.80 -3.45 4.34
C GLY A 73 10.06 -2.30 3.64
N ARG A 74 10.53 -1.07 3.85
CA ARG A 74 9.90 0.17 3.34
C ARG A 74 10.42 0.51 1.94
N LEU A 75 9.67 1.32 1.21
CA LEU A 75 10.14 1.91 -0.05
C LEU A 75 11.25 2.95 0.24
N PRO A 76 12.37 2.92 -0.51
CA PRO A 76 13.45 3.87 -0.32
C PRO A 76 13.12 5.24 -0.91
N GLU A 77 13.69 6.30 -0.35
CA GLU A 77 13.50 7.68 -0.85
C GLU A 77 13.91 7.85 -2.32
N GLY A 78 14.95 7.14 -2.76
CA GLY A 78 15.42 7.17 -4.14
C GLY A 78 14.37 6.72 -5.16
N LEU A 79 13.34 5.97 -4.77
CA LEU A 79 12.23 5.66 -5.68
C LEU A 79 11.47 6.92 -6.10
N PHE A 80 11.30 7.87 -5.18
CA PHE A 80 10.51 9.08 -5.39
C PHE A 80 11.27 10.18 -6.14
N SER A 81 12.57 10.00 -6.41
CA SER A 81 13.35 10.92 -7.25
C SER A 81 13.22 10.63 -8.76
N LEU A 82 12.58 9.53 -9.14
CA LEU A 82 12.45 9.10 -10.54
C LEU A 82 11.30 9.82 -11.27
N ALA A 83 11.46 11.11 -11.57
CA ALA A 83 10.39 11.95 -12.12
C ALA A 83 9.78 11.46 -13.46
N LEU A 84 10.51 10.62 -14.21
CA LEU A 84 10.06 10.03 -15.47
C LEU A 84 9.30 8.72 -15.31
N LEU A 85 9.12 8.23 -14.08
CA LEU A 85 8.45 6.97 -13.80
C LEU A 85 6.96 7.07 -14.17
N GLU A 86 6.52 6.19 -15.07
CA GLU A 86 5.16 6.12 -15.59
C GLU A 86 4.40 4.92 -15.02
N LYS A 87 5.10 3.82 -14.73
CA LYS A 87 4.50 2.57 -14.28
C LYS A 87 5.29 1.96 -13.13
N VAL A 88 4.60 1.70 -12.04
CA VAL A 88 5.13 1.00 -10.86
C VAL A 88 4.24 -0.18 -10.55
N ASP A 89 4.80 -1.38 -10.57
CA ASP A 89 4.16 -2.60 -10.12
C ASP A 89 5.04 -3.30 -9.09
N LEU A 90 4.62 -3.22 -7.83
CA LEU A 90 5.27 -3.83 -6.66
C LEU A 90 4.40 -4.92 -6.03
N SER A 91 3.35 -5.35 -6.74
CA SER A 91 2.35 -6.26 -6.21
C SER A 91 2.90 -7.63 -5.80
N GLY A 92 2.24 -8.30 -4.86
CA GLY A 92 2.62 -9.66 -4.46
C GLY A 92 4.04 -9.72 -3.88
N ASN A 93 4.31 -8.88 -2.89
CA ASN A 93 5.56 -8.83 -2.13
C ASN A 93 5.23 -8.81 -0.63
N ARG A 94 6.21 -8.49 0.22
CA ARG A 94 6.10 -8.34 1.68
C ARG A 94 6.51 -6.94 2.12
N LEU A 95 6.31 -5.94 1.26
CA LEU A 95 6.67 -4.54 1.54
C LEU A 95 5.77 -3.99 2.65
N THR A 96 6.31 -3.08 3.46
CA THR A 96 5.67 -2.56 4.68
C THR A 96 5.83 -1.05 4.78
N GLY A 97 5.15 -0.46 5.77
CA GLY A 97 5.12 0.99 5.99
C GLY A 97 3.91 1.63 5.32
N GLY A 98 3.80 2.96 5.44
CA GLY A 98 2.72 3.72 4.82
C GLY A 98 2.91 3.93 3.32
N VAL A 99 1.80 4.14 2.60
CA VAL A 99 1.84 4.71 1.25
C VAL A 99 2.29 6.16 1.39
N SER A 100 3.48 6.49 0.90
CA SER A 100 4.09 7.81 1.12
C SER A 100 3.45 8.92 0.26
N PRO A 101 3.25 10.14 0.78
CA PRO A 101 2.85 11.29 -0.04
C PRO A 101 3.90 11.63 -1.12
N GLU A 102 5.15 11.19 -0.96
CA GLU A 102 6.24 11.41 -1.93
C GLU A 102 5.96 10.81 -3.31
N PHE A 103 5.00 9.87 -3.44
CA PHE A 103 4.51 9.42 -4.74
C PHE A 103 4.05 10.59 -5.62
N SER A 104 3.59 11.71 -5.04
CA SER A 104 3.22 12.93 -5.78
C SER A 104 4.37 13.58 -6.55
N ARG A 105 5.63 13.25 -6.23
CA ARG A 105 6.80 13.70 -7.01
C ARG A 105 6.91 12.98 -8.35
N LEU A 106 6.24 11.85 -8.52
CA LEU A 106 6.20 11.07 -9.74
C LEU A 106 5.11 11.60 -10.68
N ALA A 107 5.26 12.83 -11.17
CA ALA A 107 4.24 13.53 -11.95
C ALA A 107 3.86 12.84 -13.27
N SER A 108 4.69 11.91 -13.75
CA SER A 108 4.43 11.09 -14.95
C SER A 108 3.67 9.80 -14.67
N LEU A 109 3.39 9.47 -13.40
CA LEU A 109 2.87 8.17 -13.01
C LEU A 109 1.43 7.97 -13.52
N THR A 110 1.25 6.89 -14.27
CA THR A 110 -0.03 6.46 -14.86
C THR A 110 -0.55 5.18 -14.22
N THR A 111 0.35 4.33 -13.72
CA THR A 111 0.03 3.05 -13.07
C THR A 111 0.79 2.92 -11.76
N LEU A 112 0.06 2.68 -10.68
CA LEU A 112 0.59 2.35 -9.37
C LEU A 112 -0.11 1.10 -8.83
N ASN A 113 0.58 -0.03 -8.85
CA ASN A 113 0.09 -1.27 -8.26
C ASN A 113 0.94 -1.69 -7.05
N LEU A 114 0.30 -1.69 -5.88
CA LEU A 114 0.86 -2.05 -4.57
C LEU A 114 0.11 -3.24 -3.95
N ASP A 115 -0.74 -3.94 -4.72
CA ASP A 115 -1.61 -4.99 -4.18
C ASP A 115 -0.84 -6.14 -3.52
N ARG A 116 -1.48 -6.83 -2.57
CA ARG A 116 -0.91 -8.01 -1.87
C ARG A 116 0.48 -7.71 -1.30
N ASN A 117 0.53 -6.75 -0.39
CA ASN A 117 1.69 -6.39 0.40
C ASN A 117 1.27 -6.24 1.89
N GLY A 118 2.16 -5.70 2.72
CA GLY A 118 1.90 -5.33 4.11
C GLY A 118 1.91 -3.82 4.32
N PHE A 119 1.49 -3.01 3.34
CA PHE A 119 1.34 -1.57 3.54
C PHE A 119 0.27 -1.31 4.62
N ASN A 120 0.51 -0.30 5.46
CA ASN A 120 -0.29 -0.02 6.64
C ASN A 120 -0.52 1.48 6.85
N GLY A 121 -1.28 1.84 7.89
CA GLY A 121 -1.63 3.22 8.18
C GLY A 121 -2.75 3.72 7.27
N THR A 122 -2.65 4.97 6.79
CA THR A 122 -3.66 5.61 5.95
C THR A 122 -3.12 5.97 4.58
N LEU A 123 -4.01 6.14 3.60
CA LEU A 123 -3.66 6.79 2.33
C LEU A 123 -3.45 8.30 2.55
N PRO A 124 -2.40 8.93 1.98
CA PRO A 124 -2.18 10.36 2.15
C PRO A 124 -3.31 11.18 1.53
N GLY A 125 -3.89 12.11 2.30
CA GLY A 125 -4.94 12.99 1.82
C GLY A 125 -4.49 13.94 0.69
N ASN A 126 -3.20 14.23 0.62
CA ASN A 126 -2.56 15.13 -0.34
C ASN A 126 -1.87 14.39 -1.50
N LEU A 127 -2.26 13.15 -1.80
CA LEU A 127 -1.69 12.40 -2.91
C LEU A 127 -2.18 12.98 -4.26
N MET A 128 -1.39 13.89 -4.83
CA MET A 128 -1.59 14.48 -6.16
C MET A 128 -0.89 13.66 -7.23
N LEU A 129 -1.66 12.91 -8.03
CA LEU A 129 -1.14 12.09 -9.13
C LEU A 129 -1.98 12.36 -10.40
N PRO A 130 -1.72 13.48 -11.12
CA PRO A 130 -2.65 14.01 -12.11
C PRO A 130 -2.83 13.13 -13.36
N LYS A 131 -1.90 12.22 -13.63
CA LYS A 131 -1.95 11.29 -14.77
C LYS A 131 -2.35 9.87 -14.39
N LEU A 132 -2.66 9.62 -13.11
CA LEU A 132 -2.92 8.29 -12.62
C LEU A 132 -4.22 7.75 -13.20
N ALA A 133 -4.11 6.66 -13.95
CA ALA A 133 -5.25 5.98 -14.58
C ALA A 133 -5.50 4.62 -13.93
N GLN A 134 -4.47 3.99 -13.37
CA GLN A 134 -4.55 2.68 -12.74
C GLN A 134 -3.93 2.74 -11.35
N PHE A 135 -4.74 2.43 -10.35
CA PHE A 135 -4.34 2.39 -8.96
C PHE A 135 -4.84 1.10 -8.33
N ASN A 136 -4.01 0.43 -7.54
CA ASN A 136 -4.42 -0.74 -6.80
C ASN A 136 -3.60 -0.87 -5.51
N VAL A 137 -4.29 -0.90 -4.36
CA VAL A 137 -3.74 -1.13 -3.02
C VAL A 137 -4.46 -2.29 -2.33
N SER A 138 -5.23 -3.08 -3.07
CA SER A 138 -6.00 -4.19 -2.54
C SER A 138 -5.11 -5.20 -1.80
N TYR A 139 -5.70 -5.92 -0.85
CA TYR A 139 -5.03 -6.94 -0.05
C TYR A 139 -3.82 -6.39 0.74
N ASN A 140 -3.91 -5.15 1.21
CA ASN A 140 -3.07 -4.57 2.25
C ASN A 140 -3.92 -4.42 3.52
N GLY A 141 -4.09 -5.52 4.27
CA GLY A 141 -5.10 -5.63 5.33
C GLY A 141 -4.93 -4.67 6.51
N GLN A 142 -3.76 -4.06 6.67
CA GLN A 142 -3.46 -3.07 7.72
C GLN A 142 -3.60 -1.61 7.23
N LEU A 143 -3.94 -1.40 5.97
CA LEU A 143 -4.20 -0.08 5.40
C LEU A 143 -5.66 0.28 5.67
N GLY A 144 -5.91 1.37 6.40
CA GLY A 144 -7.24 1.78 6.82
C GLY A 144 -7.45 3.29 6.80
N GLY A 145 -8.56 3.72 7.38
CA GLY A 145 -9.01 5.12 7.32
C GLY A 145 -9.82 5.44 6.06
N ALA A 146 -10.09 6.72 5.84
CA ALA A 146 -10.90 7.16 4.71
C ALA A 146 -10.11 7.12 3.39
N VAL A 147 -10.76 6.72 2.30
CA VAL A 147 -10.23 6.89 0.94
C VAL A 147 -10.16 8.40 0.62
N PRO A 148 -8.99 8.95 0.29
CA PRO A 148 -8.84 10.36 -0.08
C PRO A 148 -9.67 10.72 -1.31
N ALA A 149 -10.14 11.97 -1.37
CA ALA A 149 -10.94 12.48 -2.49
C ALA A 149 -10.25 12.32 -3.86
N SER A 150 -8.92 12.38 -3.92
CA SER A 150 -8.15 12.18 -5.17
C SER A 150 -8.22 10.75 -5.72
N LEU A 151 -8.70 9.78 -4.93
CA LEU A 151 -8.77 8.37 -5.28
C LEU A 151 -10.21 7.82 -5.32
N THR A 152 -11.23 8.64 -5.07
CA THR A 152 -12.64 8.21 -5.09
C THR A 152 -13.11 7.73 -6.47
N GLY A 153 -12.47 8.22 -7.54
CA GLY A 153 -12.74 7.83 -8.92
C GLY A 153 -12.14 6.46 -9.32
N MET A 154 -11.33 5.84 -8.45
CA MET A 154 -10.78 4.51 -8.67
C MET A 154 -11.84 3.44 -8.41
N PRO A 155 -11.79 2.27 -9.07
CA PRO A 155 -12.77 1.21 -8.84
C PRO A 155 -12.65 0.64 -7.42
N ALA A 156 -13.77 0.21 -6.83
CA ALA A 156 -13.78 -0.40 -5.49
C ALA A 156 -12.86 -1.63 -5.36
N SER A 157 -12.63 -2.35 -6.46
CA SER A 157 -11.68 -3.48 -6.52
C SER A 157 -10.25 -3.08 -6.19
N ALA A 158 -9.84 -1.83 -6.43
CA ALA A 158 -8.52 -1.30 -6.10
C ALA A 158 -8.26 -1.25 -4.60
N PHE A 159 -9.29 -1.37 -3.75
CA PHE A 159 -9.20 -1.25 -2.30
C PHE A 159 -9.68 -2.52 -1.56
N LEU A 160 -10.02 -3.58 -2.30
CA LEU A 160 -10.54 -4.82 -1.73
C LEU A 160 -9.57 -5.42 -0.71
N GLY A 161 -10.06 -5.96 0.41
CA GLY A 161 -9.19 -6.58 1.43
C GLY A 161 -8.28 -5.61 2.17
N THR A 162 -8.62 -4.32 2.19
CA THR A 162 -8.07 -3.30 3.09
C THR A 162 -9.09 -2.99 4.20
N ALA A 163 -8.68 -2.24 5.22
CA ALA A 163 -9.57 -1.67 6.23
C ALA A 163 -10.01 -0.24 5.87
N LEU A 164 -9.92 0.16 4.59
CA LEU A 164 -10.32 1.48 4.12
C LEU A 164 -11.85 1.60 4.08
N CYS A 165 -12.32 2.84 4.16
CA CYS A 165 -13.74 3.19 4.08
C CYS A 165 -13.94 4.53 3.36
N GLY A 166 -15.18 4.87 3.06
CA GLY A 166 -15.52 6.03 2.21
C GLY A 166 -15.40 5.71 0.72
N GLY A 167 -16.04 6.53 -0.12
CA GLY A 167 -16.15 6.28 -1.55
C GLY A 167 -14.80 5.96 -2.21
N PRO A 168 -14.68 4.88 -3.00
CA PRO A 168 -15.75 4.06 -3.59
C PRO A 168 -16.22 2.88 -2.72
N LEU A 169 -15.74 2.76 -1.49
CA LEU A 169 -16.13 1.72 -0.54
C LEU A 169 -17.37 2.13 0.28
N ALA A 170 -17.78 1.25 1.20
CA ALA A 170 -18.81 1.57 2.19
C ALA A 170 -18.40 2.81 3.01
N PRO A 171 -19.36 3.66 3.41
CA PRO A 171 -19.08 4.81 4.25
C PRO A 171 -18.29 4.41 5.50
N CYS A 172 -17.39 5.29 5.95
CA CYS A 172 -16.73 5.09 7.23
C CYS A 172 -17.78 5.00 8.32
N ALA A 173 -17.70 3.96 9.16
CA ALA A 173 -18.46 3.93 10.38
C ALA A 173 -18.07 5.17 11.18
N ASN A 174 -18.96 6.16 11.26
CA ASN A 174 -18.83 7.16 12.30
C ASN A 174 -18.80 6.36 13.62
N PRO A 175 -17.90 6.66 14.56
CA PRO A 175 -18.26 6.44 15.94
C PRO A 175 -19.46 7.37 16.16
N SER A 176 -20.67 6.89 15.93
CA SER A 176 -21.84 7.52 16.52
C SER A 176 -21.49 7.64 18.00
N PRO A 177 -21.69 8.80 18.66
CA PRO A 177 -21.88 8.75 20.09
C PRO A 177 -22.95 7.69 20.32
N PRO A 178 -22.85 6.83 21.35
CA PRO A 178 -23.94 5.92 21.65
C PRO A 178 -25.21 6.76 21.64
N SER A 179 -26.10 6.49 20.68
CA SER A 179 -27.46 7.03 20.74
C SER A 179 -27.92 6.75 22.16
N PRO A 180 -28.55 7.71 22.87
CA PRO A 180 -29.05 7.43 24.21
C PRO A 180 -29.94 6.20 24.08
N GLY A 181 -29.41 5.08 24.55
CA GLY A 181 -30.12 3.82 24.50
C GLY A 181 -31.43 4.06 25.22
N GLY A 182 -32.52 3.69 24.57
CA GLY A 182 -33.80 3.58 25.25
C GLY A 182 -33.58 2.82 26.55
N SER A 183 -34.00 3.44 27.65
CA SER A 183 -33.86 2.96 29.01
C SER A 183 -34.37 1.52 29.14
N LYS A 184 -33.46 0.55 29.03
CA LYS A 184 -33.64 -0.83 29.47
C LYS A 184 -32.37 -1.26 30.17
N GLY A 185 -32.17 -0.72 31.37
CA GLY A 185 -30.99 -1.01 32.20
C GLY A 185 -30.99 -0.33 33.56
N VAL A 186 -32.15 0.06 34.10
CA VAL A 186 -32.27 0.61 35.48
C VAL A 186 -33.27 -0.20 36.33
N ARG A 187 -33.76 -1.34 35.84
CA ARG A 187 -34.75 -2.14 36.60
C ARG A 187 -34.17 -3.27 37.44
N GLU A 188 -32.95 -3.72 37.19
CA GLU A 188 -32.40 -4.87 37.93
C GLU A 188 -31.57 -4.46 39.17
N GLU A 189 -30.97 -3.26 39.21
CA GLU A 189 -30.20 -2.83 40.40
C GLU A 189 -31.08 -2.29 41.55
N GLU A 190 -32.29 -1.82 41.25
CA GLU A 190 -33.20 -1.28 42.28
C GLU A 190 -34.02 -2.38 42.98
N GLU A 191 -34.25 -3.52 42.32
CA GLU A 191 -34.92 -4.68 42.90
C GLU A 191 -33.98 -5.44 43.85
N ASP A 192 -32.71 -5.60 43.46
CA ASP A 192 -31.66 -6.25 44.27
C ASP A 192 -31.25 -5.41 45.51
N ARG A 193 -31.45 -4.08 45.48
CA ARG A 193 -31.30 -3.22 46.67
C ARG A 193 -32.48 -3.39 47.64
N ARG A 194 -33.70 -3.55 47.14
CA ARG A 194 -34.90 -3.76 47.97
C ARG A 194 -34.88 -5.12 48.67
N GLU A 195 -34.39 -6.16 48.01
CA GLU A 195 -34.25 -7.49 48.64
C GLU A 195 -33.17 -7.50 49.73
N ARG A 196 -32.04 -6.80 49.53
CA ARG A 196 -31.00 -6.66 50.56
C ARG A 196 -31.47 -5.87 51.80
N ASP A 197 -32.28 -4.84 51.61
CA ASP A 197 -32.80 -4.04 52.73
C ASP A 197 -33.97 -4.76 53.44
N ALA A 198 -34.76 -5.58 52.74
CA ALA A 198 -35.75 -6.46 53.34
C ALA A 198 -35.11 -7.58 54.20
N MET A 199 -34.00 -8.17 53.74
CA MET A 199 -33.28 -9.20 54.50
C MET A 199 -32.68 -8.64 55.80
N LYS A 200 -32.13 -7.41 55.79
CA LYS A 200 -31.54 -6.80 56.99
C LYS A 200 -32.55 -6.55 58.11
N ASN A 201 -33.80 -6.23 57.77
CA ASN A 201 -34.85 -5.98 58.75
C ASN A 201 -35.43 -7.26 59.36
N ALA A 202 -35.25 -8.42 58.73
CA ALA A 202 -35.72 -9.71 59.24
C ALA A 202 -34.80 -10.35 60.30
N ILE A 203 -33.57 -9.86 60.46
CA ILE A 203 -32.57 -10.39 61.41
C ILE A 203 -32.41 -9.50 62.65
N ALA A 204 -33.14 -8.38 62.71
CA ALA A 204 -33.07 -7.38 63.78
C ALA A 204 -34.32 -7.33 64.69
N GLY A 205 -35.22 -8.32 64.58
CA GLY A 205 -36.35 -8.55 65.47
C GLY A 205 -36.34 -9.98 66.00
#